data_AF-A0A7K0P2S4-F1
#
_entry.id   AF-A0A7K0P2S4-F1
#
_cell.length_a   1.000
_cell.length_b   1.000
_cell.length_c   1.000
_cell.angle_alpha   90.00
_cell.angle_beta   90.00
_cell.angle_gamma   90.00
#
_symmetry.space_group_name_H-M   'P 1'
#
loop_
_entity.id
_entity.type
_entity.pdbx_description
1 polymer ?
#
loop_
_entity_poly.entity_id
_entity_poly.type
_entity_poly.pdbx_seq_one_letter_code
_entity_poly.pdbx_strand_id
1 'polypeptide(L)'
;MKPSKFFRGPIFWVITAVALVLLGTSLMTGMSGPKAVDTSEAIASINANQVTSALIIDNDQTITLTLADGTTQKAQYVSGQGLSLQQLLQSKVTEGQIKDGYNVQAPQDNILMSILLSLIPVALVLLLLFFFMNQMQGGGSRIMNFGKTKAKAVSKDMPKTTFADVAGANEAVEELEEIKDFLEDPAKFHAVGAKIPKGVLLYGPPGTGKTLLARAVAGEAGVPFFAISGSDFVEMFVGVGASRVRDLFEQAKANAPAIIFIDEIDAVGRHRGAGLGGGHDEREQTLNQMLVEMDGFDVTGGVILIAATNRPDILDPALLRPGRFDRQIAVESPDLIGRAAILKVHSAGKPLAADVDLVSVARRTPGFTGADLANVLNEAALLTARTGNQLIDKD
;
A
#
# COMPACT_ATOMS: atom_id res chain seq x y z
N MET A 1 -5.05 -0.56 -27.73
CA MET A 1 -4.61 -1.05 -26.40
C MET A 1 -3.45 -0.18 -25.94
N LYS A 2 -3.56 0.51 -24.80
CA LYS A 2 -2.45 1.31 -24.24
C LYS A 2 -1.42 0.33 -23.65
N PRO A 3 -0.13 0.38 -24.00
CA PRO A 3 0.85 -0.53 -23.42
C PRO A 3 0.92 -0.31 -21.91
N SER A 4 0.93 -1.41 -21.16
CA SER A 4 0.91 -1.42 -19.69
C SER A 4 2.10 -0.63 -19.13
N LYS A 5 1.90 0.05 -17.99
CA LYS A 5 2.92 0.88 -17.31
C LYS A 5 4.23 0.14 -17.03
N PHE A 6 4.21 -1.19 -17.08
CA PHE A 6 5.37 -2.06 -16.93
C PHE A 6 6.45 -1.85 -18.01
N PHE A 7 6.04 -1.61 -19.28
CA PHE A 7 6.97 -1.38 -20.40
C PHE A 7 7.63 0.02 -20.39
N ARG A 8 7.21 0.91 -19.48
CA ARG A 8 7.77 2.26 -19.34
C ARG A 8 8.73 2.40 -18.15
N GLY A 9 8.84 1.38 -17.32
CA GLY A 9 9.74 1.39 -16.17
C GLY A 9 11.19 1.10 -16.59
N PRO A 10 12.19 1.70 -15.93
CA PRO A 10 13.61 1.46 -16.23
C PRO A 10 14.01 -0.01 -16.02
N ILE A 11 13.33 -0.72 -15.12
CA ILE A 11 13.56 -2.13 -14.81
C ILE A 11 13.33 -3.04 -16.03
N PHE A 12 12.31 -2.76 -16.85
CA PHE A 12 12.01 -3.57 -18.03
C PHE A 12 13.15 -3.52 -19.05
N TRP A 13 13.71 -2.34 -19.29
CA TRP A 13 14.83 -2.15 -20.22
C TRP A 13 16.14 -2.75 -19.68
N VAL A 14 16.38 -2.69 -18.37
CA VAL A 14 17.54 -3.35 -17.73
C VAL A 14 17.45 -4.87 -17.87
N ILE A 15 16.30 -5.47 -17.58
CA ILE A 15 16.09 -6.92 -17.75
C ILE A 15 16.26 -7.33 -19.22
N THR A 16 15.76 -6.51 -20.15
CA THR A 16 15.89 -6.78 -21.59
C THR A 16 17.33 -6.68 -22.06
N ALA A 17 18.10 -5.70 -21.58
CA ALA A 17 19.53 -5.55 -21.91
C ALA A 17 20.36 -6.73 -21.39
N VAL A 18 20.11 -7.16 -20.15
CA VAL A 18 20.77 -8.35 -19.57
C VAL A 18 20.41 -9.61 -20.36
N ALA A 19 19.14 -9.78 -20.73
CA ALA A 19 18.69 -10.92 -21.54
C ALA A 19 19.37 -10.94 -22.93
N LEU A 20 19.50 -9.78 -23.58
CA LEU A 20 20.19 -9.66 -24.88
C LEU A 20 21.68 -9.97 -24.79
N VAL A 21 22.36 -9.56 -23.72
CA VAL A 21 23.76 -9.91 -23.49
C VAL A 21 23.93 -11.42 -23.29
N LEU A 22 23.06 -12.04 -22.48
CA LEU A 22 23.09 -13.50 -22.25
C LEU A 22 22.76 -14.32 -23.51
N LEU A 23 21.84 -13.82 -24.34
CA LEU A 23 21.54 -14.39 -25.66
C LEU A 23 22.71 -14.23 -26.62
N GLY A 24 23.35 -13.06 -26.64
CA GLY A 24 24.52 -12.78 -27.47
C GLY A 24 25.69 -13.70 -27.14
N THR A 25 25.97 -13.92 -25.86
CA THR A 25 27.05 -14.83 -25.43
C THR A 25 26.77 -16.28 -25.79
N SER A 26 25.51 -16.73 -25.71
CA SER A 26 25.12 -18.10 -26.09
C SER A 26 25.10 -18.34 -27.60
N LEU A 27 24.82 -17.31 -28.40
CA LEU A 27 24.83 -17.41 -29.85
C LEU A 27 26.26 -17.37 -30.42
N MET A 28 27.18 -16.63 -29.80
CA MET A 28 28.59 -16.58 -30.23
C MET A 28 29.35 -17.89 -29.99
N THR A 29 28.98 -18.70 -29.00
CA THR A 29 29.63 -20.01 -28.74
C THR A 29 29.12 -21.14 -29.63
N GLY A 30 27.98 -20.98 -30.32
CA GLY A 30 27.34 -22.03 -31.11
C GLY A 30 27.69 -22.07 -32.60
N MET A 31 28.41 -21.07 -33.13
CA MET A 31 28.70 -20.97 -34.56
C MET A 31 30.18 -21.30 -34.81
N SER A 32 30.45 -22.46 -35.43
CA SER A 32 31.73 -22.91 -36.00
C SER A 32 32.79 -23.54 -35.06
N GLY A 33 32.46 -24.69 -34.45
CA GLY A 33 33.45 -25.62 -33.87
C GLY A 33 33.53 -26.96 -34.63
N PRO A 34 34.66 -27.68 -34.62
CA PRO A 34 34.79 -29.01 -35.24
C PRO A 34 33.76 -30.01 -34.68
N LYS A 35 33.42 -31.05 -35.47
CA LYS A 35 32.43 -32.06 -35.07
C LYS A 35 32.90 -32.78 -33.78
N ALA A 36 32.12 -32.63 -32.72
CA ALA A 36 32.39 -33.27 -31.44
C ALA A 36 32.08 -34.77 -31.54
N VAL A 37 33.06 -35.61 -31.19
CA VAL A 37 33.00 -37.06 -31.25
C VAL A 37 33.44 -37.61 -29.89
N ASP A 38 32.84 -38.73 -29.45
CA ASP A 38 33.16 -39.34 -28.16
C ASP A 38 34.61 -39.85 -28.13
N THR A 39 35.23 -39.84 -26.94
CA THR A 39 36.64 -40.25 -26.75
C THR A 39 36.89 -41.68 -27.24
N SER A 40 35.90 -42.58 -27.11
CA SER A 40 35.96 -43.97 -27.59
C SER A 40 36.03 -44.05 -29.12
N GLU A 41 35.24 -43.24 -29.83
CA GLU A 41 35.22 -43.18 -31.29
C GLU A 41 36.49 -42.53 -31.84
N ALA A 42 37.04 -41.54 -31.12
CA ALA A 42 38.34 -40.95 -31.44
C ALA A 42 39.48 -41.98 -31.28
N ILE A 43 39.49 -42.75 -30.18
CA ILE A 43 40.48 -43.83 -29.97
C ILE A 43 40.30 -44.95 -31.01
N ALA A 44 39.07 -45.31 -31.36
CA ALA A 44 38.77 -46.29 -32.40
C ALA A 44 39.32 -45.85 -33.77
N SER A 45 39.16 -44.58 -34.11
CA SER A 45 39.67 -44.00 -35.38
C SER A 45 41.21 -43.97 -35.43
N ILE A 46 41.86 -43.73 -34.29
CA ILE A 46 43.32 -43.83 -34.14
C ILE A 46 43.79 -45.29 -34.33
N ASN A 47 43.12 -46.26 -33.71
CA ASN A 47 43.47 -47.67 -33.82
C ASN A 47 43.18 -48.26 -35.22
N ALA A 48 42.20 -47.70 -35.94
CA ALA A 48 41.83 -48.08 -37.30
C ALA A 48 42.78 -47.52 -38.39
N ASN A 49 43.86 -46.82 -38.01
CA ASN A 49 44.84 -46.18 -38.91
C ASN A 49 44.25 -45.17 -39.90
N GLN A 50 43.15 -44.51 -39.53
CA GLN A 50 42.47 -43.54 -40.40
C GLN A 50 42.91 -42.09 -40.14
N VAL A 51 43.84 -41.88 -39.20
CA VAL A 51 44.30 -40.56 -38.76
C VAL A 51 45.63 -40.19 -39.43
N THR A 52 45.67 -38.99 -40.00
CA THR A 52 46.84 -38.45 -40.71
C THR A 52 47.68 -37.55 -39.82
N SER A 53 47.04 -36.75 -38.97
CA SER A 53 47.69 -35.94 -37.95
C SER A 53 46.82 -35.84 -36.69
N ALA A 54 47.48 -35.75 -35.54
CA ALA A 54 46.82 -35.54 -34.25
C ALA A 54 47.42 -34.31 -33.56
N LEU A 55 46.53 -33.42 -33.11
CA LEU A 55 46.89 -32.23 -32.34
C LEU A 55 46.27 -32.34 -30.95
N ILE A 56 47.14 -32.38 -29.93
CA ILE A 56 46.71 -32.42 -28.53
C ILE A 56 46.82 -31.00 -27.95
N ILE A 57 45.72 -30.51 -27.39
CA ILE A 57 45.63 -29.23 -26.68
C ILE A 57 45.49 -29.55 -25.20
N ASP A 58 46.58 -29.40 -24.45
CA ASP A 58 46.65 -29.91 -23.07
C ASP A 58 45.82 -29.08 -22.07
N ASN A 59 45.76 -27.75 -22.23
CA ASN A 59 44.95 -26.88 -21.37
C ASN A 59 43.44 -27.13 -21.49
N ASP A 60 42.96 -27.38 -22.70
CA ASP A 60 41.53 -27.63 -22.98
C ASP A 60 41.17 -29.12 -22.91
N GLN A 61 42.11 -29.98 -22.50
CA GLN A 61 41.97 -31.45 -22.47
C GLN A 61 41.31 -32.02 -23.72
N THR A 62 41.73 -31.53 -24.89
CA THR A 62 41.08 -31.85 -26.15
C THR A 62 42.10 -32.39 -27.15
N ILE A 63 41.75 -33.48 -27.82
CA ILE A 63 42.45 -33.98 -29.00
C ILE A 63 41.66 -33.64 -30.26
N THR A 64 42.35 -33.05 -31.23
CA THR A 64 41.82 -32.82 -32.58
C THR A 64 42.52 -33.77 -33.53
N LEU A 65 41.75 -34.64 -34.19
CA LEU A 65 42.24 -35.62 -35.15
C LEU A 65 41.88 -35.17 -36.56
N THR A 66 42.86 -35.17 -37.46
CA THR A 66 42.62 -34.99 -38.89
C THR A 66 42.67 -36.36 -39.56
N LEU A 67 41.55 -36.80 -40.12
CA LEU A 67 41.46 -38.08 -40.81
C LEU A 67 42.00 -37.97 -42.24
N ALA A 68 42.31 -39.12 -42.85
CA ALA A 68 42.83 -39.21 -44.23
C ALA A 68 41.87 -38.67 -45.30
N ASP A 69 40.60 -38.45 -44.95
CA ASP A 69 39.56 -37.84 -45.80
C ASP A 69 39.51 -36.31 -45.70
N GLY A 70 40.36 -35.69 -44.88
CA GLY A 70 40.42 -34.24 -44.64
C GLY A 70 39.42 -33.73 -43.61
N THR A 71 38.63 -34.59 -42.95
CA THR A 71 37.73 -34.19 -41.88
C THR A 71 38.44 -34.06 -40.54
N THR A 72 38.08 -33.04 -39.76
CA THR A 72 38.62 -32.81 -38.41
C THR A 72 37.60 -33.22 -37.36
N GLN A 73 37.97 -34.17 -36.50
CA GLN A 73 37.17 -34.59 -35.35
C GLN A 73 37.79 -34.05 -34.06
N LYS A 74 36.95 -33.61 -33.12
CA LYS A 74 37.38 -33.10 -31.82
C LYS A 74 36.79 -33.97 -30.71
N ALA A 75 37.64 -34.50 -29.84
CA ALA A 75 37.24 -35.30 -28.69
C ALA A 75 37.90 -34.78 -27.42
N GLN A 76 37.18 -34.84 -26.31
CA GLN A 76 37.71 -34.47 -25.00
C GLN A 76 38.26 -35.71 -24.29
N TYR A 77 39.36 -35.55 -23.56
CA TYR A 77 39.92 -36.60 -22.71
C TYR A 77 40.02 -36.11 -21.27
N VAL A 78 40.12 -37.01 -20.30
CA VAL A 78 40.22 -36.64 -18.88
C VAL A 78 41.69 -36.42 -18.51
N SER A 79 41.99 -35.44 -17.64
CA SER A 79 43.32 -35.22 -17.06
C SER A 79 43.94 -36.53 -16.56
N GLY A 80 45.05 -36.95 -17.18
CA GLY A 80 45.73 -38.23 -16.93
C GLY A 80 45.73 -39.20 -18.12
N GLN A 81 44.68 -39.21 -18.96
CA GLN A 81 44.63 -40.01 -20.18
C GLN A 81 45.44 -39.40 -21.35
N GLY A 82 45.80 -38.12 -21.25
CA GLY A 82 46.62 -37.42 -22.25
C GLY A 82 47.99 -38.07 -22.44
N LEU A 83 48.63 -38.56 -21.36
CA LEU A 83 49.93 -39.25 -21.42
C LEU A 83 49.81 -40.62 -22.11
N SER A 84 48.73 -41.37 -21.86
CA SER A 84 48.47 -42.65 -22.54
C SER A 84 48.12 -42.46 -24.02
N LEU A 85 47.39 -41.40 -24.35
CA LEU A 85 47.09 -41.03 -25.74
C LEU A 85 48.35 -40.59 -26.48
N GLN A 86 49.22 -39.81 -25.82
CA GLN A 86 50.51 -39.42 -26.37
C GLN A 86 51.42 -40.63 -26.62
N GLN A 87 51.47 -41.60 -25.69
CA GLN A 87 52.22 -42.85 -25.87
C GLN A 87 51.65 -43.71 -27.01
N LEU A 88 50.33 -43.81 -27.14
CA LEU A 88 49.66 -44.54 -28.22
C LEU A 88 49.90 -43.90 -29.60
N LEU A 89 49.88 -42.56 -29.67
CA LEU A 89 50.21 -41.83 -30.90
C LEU A 89 51.70 -41.96 -31.24
N GLN A 90 52.58 -41.93 -30.22
CA GLN A 90 54.02 -42.13 -30.41
C GLN A 90 54.34 -43.53 -30.95
N SER A 91 53.67 -44.58 -30.46
CA SER A 91 53.86 -45.94 -31.00
C SER A 91 53.39 -46.05 -32.44
N LYS A 92 52.27 -45.40 -32.81
CA LYS A 92 51.72 -45.42 -34.17
C LYS A 92 52.49 -44.58 -35.19
N VAL A 93 53.13 -43.50 -34.76
CA VAL A 93 54.08 -42.73 -35.58
C VAL A 93 55.35 -43.56 -35.85
N THR A 94 55.85 -44.30 -34.85
CA THR A 94 57.07 -45.11 -34.97
C THR A 94 56.88 -46.35 -35.87
N GLU A 95 55.66 -46.90 -35.93
CA GLU A 95 55.25 -47.95 -36.88
C GLU A 95 55.01 -47.45 -38.31
N GLY A 96 55.18 -46.14 -38.58
CA GLY A 96 55.03 -45.54 -39.91
C GLY A 96 53.58 -45.37 -40.38
N GLN A 97 52.60 -45.44 -39.47
CA GLN A 97 51.17 -45.42 -39.78
C GLN A 97 50.55 -44.01 -39.73
N ILE A 98 51.22 -43.04 -39.09
CA ILE A 98 50.83 -41.62 -39.06
C ILE A 98 51.93 -40.82 -39.77
N LYS A 99 51.64 -40.30 -40.97
CA LYS A 99 52.65 -39.73 -41.87
C LYS A 99 53.15 -38.33 -41.47
N ASP A 100 52.32 -37.52 -40.81
CA ASP A 100 52.63 -36.12 -40.50
C ASP A 100 52.99 -35.87 -39.01
N GLY A 101 53.14 -36.94 -38.22
CA GLY A 101 53.49 -36.86 -36.80
C GLY A 101 52.35 -36.40 -35.87
N TYR A 102 52.67 -36.07 -34.62
CA TYR A 102 51.75 -35.40 -33.68
C TYR A 102 52.41 -34.13 -33.16
N ASN A 103 51.59 -33.11 -32.88
CA ASN A 103 52.04 -31.86 -32.28
C ASN A 103 51.23 -31.55 -31.01
N VAL A 104 51.90 -31.05 -29.98
CA VAL A 104 51.26 -30.58 -28.74
C VAL A 104 51.35 -29.07 -28.75
N GLN A 105 50.20 -28.40 -28.86
CA GLN A 105 50.15 -26.95 -28.79
C GLN A 105 49.54 -26.54 -27.46
N ALA A 106 50.24 -25.71 -26.71
CA ALA A 106 49.65 -24.91 -25.65
C ALA A 106 49.18 -23.61 -26.30
N PRO A 107 47.86 -23.38 -26.49
CA PRO A 107 47.37 -22.13 -27.03
C PRO A 107 47.81 -21.01 -26.10
N GLN A 108 48.58 -20.05 -26.62
CA GLN A 108 48.81 -18.81 -25.89
C GLN A 108 47.60 -17.93 -26.10
N ASP A 109 46.60 -18.09 -25.23
CA ASP A 109 45.54 -17.12 -25.15
C ASP A 109 46.15 -15.78 -24.76
N ASN A 110 45.93 -14.75 -25.57
CA ASN A 110 46.25 -13.39 -25.19
C ASN A 110 45.31 -12.98 -24.05
N ILE A 111 45.73 -13.26 -22.82
CA ILE A 111 44.97 -12.98 -21.58
C ILE A 111 44.48 -11.53 -21.56
N LEU A 112 45.31 -10.60 -22.03
CA LEU A 112 44.97 -9.18 -22.15
C LEU A 112 43.78 -8.94 -23.08
N MET A 113 43.69 -9.67 -24.20
CA MET A 113 42.60 -9.53 -25.16
C MET A 113 41.31 -10.19 -24.66
N SER A 114 41.44 -11.31 -23.93
CA SER A 114 40.31 -11.97 -23.25
C SER A 114 39.71 -11.08 -22.14
N ILE A 115 40.57 -10.41 -21.35
CA ILE A 115 40.14 -9.42 -20.34
C ILE A 115 39.48 -8.21 -21.02
N LEU A 116 40.04 -7.71 -22.12
CA LEU A 116 39.47 -6.56 -22.83
C LEU A 116 38.07 -6.87 -23.41
N LEU A 117 37.90 -8.04 -24.04
CA LEU A 117 36.62 -8.49 -24.60
C LEU A 117 35.58 -8.79 -23.50
N SER A 118 35.99 -9.37 -22.36
CA SER A 118 35.09 -9.62 -21.23
C SER A 118 34.67 -8.35 -20.47
N LEU A 119 35.41 -7.24 -20.60
CA LEU A 119 35.04 -5.95 -20.05
C LEU A 119 33.98 -5.20 -20.89
N ILE A 120 33.79 -5.54 -22.16
CA ILE A 120 32.82 -4.87 -23.06
C ILE A 120 31.38 -4.94 -22.50
N PRO A 121 30.86 -6.11 -22.08
CA PRO A 121 29.51 -6.20 -21.50
C PRO A 121 29.36 -5.38 -20.22
N VAL A 122 30.38 -5.38 -19.35
CA VAL A 122 30.37 -4.62 -18.09
C VAL A 122 30.39 -3.12 -18.36
N ALA A 123 31.26 -2.68 -19.28
CA ALA A 123 31.34 -1.29 -19.72
C ALA A 123 30.01 -0.82 -20.32
N LEU A 124 29.33 -1.65 -21.12
CA LEU A 124 28.05 -1.32 -21.75
C LEU A 124 26.91 -1.15 -20.72
N VAL A 125 26.89 -2.00 -19.68
CA VAL A 125 25.96 -1.84 -18.55
C VAL A 125 26.23 -0.56 -17.77
N LEU A 126 27.51 -0.25 -17.49
CA LEU A 126 27.90 0.99 -16.80
C LEU A 126 27.54 2.24 -17.62
N LEU A 127 27.74 2.21 -18.94
CA LEU A 127 27.41 3.31 -19.84
C LEU A 127 25.90 3.55 -19.91
N LEU A 128 25.10 2.47 -19.98
CA LEU A 128 23.64 2.56 -19.90
C LEU A 128 23.18 3.12 -18.54
N LEU A 129 23.76 2.64 -17.44
CA LEU A 129 23.46 3.17 -16.10
C LEU A 129 23.76 4.66 -16.00
N PHE A 130 24.93 5.08 -16.49
CA PHE A 130 25.32 6.49 -16.50
C PHE A 130 24.40 7.36 -17.36
N PHE A 131 24.01 6.88 -18.55
CA PHE A 131 23.06 7.56 -19.43
C PHE A 131 21.68 7.72 -18.76
N PHE A 132 21.17 6.68 -18.09
CA PHE A 132 19.90 6.74 -17.36
C PHE A 132 19.97 7.64 -16.12
N MET A 133 21.08 7.63 -15.38
CA MET A 133 21.28 8.53 -14.24
C MET A 133 21.26 10.00 -14.67
N ASN A 134 21.93 10.33 -15.78
CA ASN A 134 21.90 11.69 -16.34
C ASN A 134 20.51 12.07 -16.86
N GLN A 135 19.72 11.11 -17.37
CA GLN A 135 18.34 11.37 -17.80
C GLN A 135 17.36 11.51 -16.61
N MET A 136 17.64 10.87 -15.47
CA MET A 136 16.84 11.01 -14.23
C MET A 136 17.11 12.33 -13.49
N GLN A 137 18.30 12.92 -13.64
CA GLN A 137 18.64 14.18 -12.96
C GLN A 137 17.92 15.41 -13.55
N GLY A 138 17.39 15.32 -14.78
CA GLY A 138 16.51 16.32 -15.40
C GLY A 138 15.05 16.31 -14.92
N GLY A 139 14.70 15.44 -13.96
CA GLY A 139 13.33 15.25 -13.45
C GLY A 139 13.25 15.04 -11.93
N GLY A 140 14.23 15.55 -11.17
CA GLY A 140 14.48 15.30 -9.75
C GLY A 140 13.37 15.68 -8.74
N SER A 141 12.20 16.15 -9.21
CA SER A 141 11.08 16.52 -8.32
C SER A 141 10.09 15.38 -8.04
N ARG A 142 10.16 14.24 -8.73
CA ARG A 142 9.07 13.25 -8.68
C ARG A 142 9.31 12.04 -7.76
N ILE A 143 10.55 11.74 -7.40
CA ILE A 143 10.89 10.56 -6.57
C ILE A 143 10.97 10.92 -5.08
N MET A 144 11.38 12.14 -4.72
CA MET A 144 11.35 12.62 -3.33
C MET A 144 9.94 12.96 -2.80
N ASN A 145 8.92 12.94 -3.67
CA ASN A 145 7.51 13.16 -3.30
C ASN A 145 6.75 11.86 -2.95
N PHE A 146 7.40 10.70 -2.93
CA PHE A 146 6.75 9.44 -2.53
C PHE A 146 6.37 9.39 -1.03
N GLY A 147 7.00 10.23 -0.20
CA GLY A 147 6.61 10.43 1.22
C GLY A 147 5.70 11.63 1.46
N LYS A 148 5.43 12.43 0.42
CA LYS A 148 4.49 13.55 0.44
C LYS A 148 3.41 13.30 -0.60
N THR A 149 2.70 12.18 -0.47
CA THR A 149 1.32 12.19 -0.93
C THR A 149 0.68 13.35 -0.17
N LYS A 150 0.34 14.44 -0.88
CA LYS A 150 -0.61 15.41 -0.38
C LYS A 150 -1.78 14.57 0.08
N ALA A 151 -1.89 14.38 1.40
CA ALA A 151 -3.02 13.69 1.99
C ALA A 151 -4.24 14.35 1.37
N LYS A 152 -5.19 13.54 0.89
CA LYS A 152 -6.49 14.03 0.44
C LYS A 152 -6.90 15.09 1.45
N ALA A 153 -6.93 16.36 1.05
CA ALA A 153 -6.98 17.47 1.98
C ALA A 153 -8.11 17.16 2.96
N VAL A 154 -7.80 17.09 4.25
CA VAL A 154 -8.82 16.83 5.28
C VAL A 154 -9.94 17.80 4.97
N SER A 155 -11.16 17.29 4.76
CA SER A 155 -12.24 18.12 4.26
C SER A 155 -12.58 19.15 5.32
N LYS A 156 -12.00 20.35 5.19
CA LYS A 156 -12.37 21.52 5.96
C LYS A 156 -13.78 21.90 5.51
N ASP A 157 -14.76 21.48 6.29
CA ASP A 157 -16.17 21.83 6.10
C ASP A 157 -16.53 22.95 7.08
N MET A 158 -17.50 23.77 6.71
CA MET A 158 -18.19 24.69 7.60
C MET A 158 -19.65 24.23 7.63
N PRO A 159 -20.00 23.30 8.53
CA PRO A 159 -21.34 22.71 8.55
C PRO A 159 -22.38 23.80 8.79
N LYS A 160 -23.49 23.71 8.08
CA LYS A 160 -24.68 24.55 8.32
C LYS A 160 -25.72 23.87 9.20
N THR A 161 -25.49 22.60 9.52
CA THR A 161 -26.34 21.80 10.40
C THR A 161 -26.25 22.34 11.81
N THR A 162 -27.40 22.47 12.47
CA THR A 162 -27.56 23.05 13.81
C THR A 162 -28.20 22.04 14.76
N PHE A 163 -28.29 22.33 16.06
CA PHE A 163 -29.01 21.45 17.00
C PHE A 163 -30.50 21.36 16.67
N ALA A 164 -31.07 22.34 15.98
CA ALA A 164 -32.45 22.29 15.48
C ALA A 164 -32.69 21.17 14.45
N ASP A 165 -31.63 20.72 13.76
CA ASP A 165 -31.70 19.61 12.80
C ASP A 165 -31.55 18.23 13.47
N VAL A 166 -31.25 18.19 14.78
CA VAL A 166 -31.08 16.97 15.55
C VAL A 166 -32.29 16.77 16.46
N ALA A 167 -32.94 15.61 16.35
CA ALA A 167 -34.10 15.25 17.15
C ALA A 167 -33.89 13.92 17.87
N GLY A 168 -34.50 13.78 19.05
CA GLY A 168 -34.54 12.52 19.79
C GLY A 168 -33.25 12.14 20.54
N ALA A 169 -32.35 13.11 20.76
CA ALA A 169 -31.09 12.93 21.49
C ALA A 169 -30.85 14.12 22.46
N ASN A 170 -31.88 14.51 23.21
CA ASN A 170 -31.87 15.75 24.01
C ASN A 170 -30.74 15.76 25.05
N GLU A 171 -30.51 14.63 25.72
CA GLU A 171 -29.46 14.47 26.73
C GLU A 171 -28.06 14.65 26.12
N ALA A 172 -27.84 14.10 24.93
CA ALA A 172 -26.58 14.27 24.21
C ALA A 172 -26.39 15.70 23.69
N VAL A 173 -27.48 16.37 23.30
CA VAL A 173 -27.44 17.79 22.87
C VAL A 173 -27.09 18.69 24.05
N GLU A 174 -27.67 18.49 25.22
CA GLU A 174 -27.38 19.29 26.43
C GLU A 174 -25.89 19.19 26.84
N GLU A 175 -25.32 17.98 26.87
CA GLU A 175 -23.89 17.80 27.16
C GLU A 175 -22.97 18.42 26.09
N LEU A 176 -23.41 18.44 24.82
CA LEU A 176 -22.66 19.03 23.71
C LEU A 176 -22.84 20.56 23.63
N GLU A 177 -23.89 21.11 24.24
CA GLU A 177 -24.12 22.56 24.33
C GLU A 177 -23.03 23.22 25.19
N GLU A 178 -22.55 22.55 26.25
CA GLU A 178 -21.39 23.01 27.03
C GLU A 178 -20.13 23.15 26.16
N ILE A 179 -19.92 22.21 25.23
CA ILE A 179 -18.77 22.19 24.32
C ILE A 179 -18.86 23.36 23.33
N LYS A 180 -20.07 23.65 22.83
CA LYS A 180 -20.35 24.80 21.96
C LYS A 180 -20.11 26.12 22.71
N ASP A 181 -20.61 26.27 23.93
CA ASP A 181 -20.43 27.47 24.74
C ASP A 181 -18.96 27.76 25.03
N PHE A 182 -18.16 26.71 25.22
CA PHE A 182 -16.72 26.85 25.37
C PHE A 182 -16.04 27.35 24.08
N LEU A 183 -16.44 26.84 22.92
CA LEU A 183 -15.88 27.30 21.63
C LEU A 183 -16.25 28.75 21.32
N GLU A 184 -17.40 29.22 21.82
CA GLU A 184 -17.87 30.59 21.63
C GLU A 184 -17.21 31.59 22.60
N ASP A 185 -17.12 31.26 23.89
CA ASP A 185 -16.49 32.12 24.92
C ASP A 185 -15.55 31.33 25.84
N PRO A 186 -14.33 31.00 25.37
CA PRO A 186 -13.36 30.27 26.17
C PRO A 186 -12.86 31.06 27.39
N ALA A 187 -12.86 32.41 27.30
CA ALA A 187 -12.34 33.29 28.35
C ALA A 187 -13.15 33.18 29.64
N LYS A 188 -14.48 33.04 29.53
CA LYS A 188 -15.39 32.80 30.67
C LYS A 188 -15.00 31.57 31.48
N PHE A 189 -14.63 30.47 30.82
CA PHE A 189 -14.25 29.21 31.49
C PHE A 189 -12.84 29.27 32.09
N HIS A 190 -11.90 29.92 31.39
CA HIS A 190 -10.56 30.14 31.92
C HIS A 190 -10.54 31.02 33.17
N ALA A 191 -11.39 32.05 33.23
CA ALA A 191 -11.47 32.97 34.36
C ALA A 191 -11.85 32.28 35.69
N VAL A 192 -12.63 31.19 35.62
CA VAL A 192 -13.04 30.39 36.78
C VAL A 192 -12.12 29.17 37.02
N GLY A 193 -11.05 29.03 36.24
CA GLY A 193 -10.10 27.92 36.36
C GLY A 193 -10.64 26.57 35.89
N ALA A 194 -11.74 26.55 35.11
CA ALA A 194 -12.29 25.32 34.55
C ALA A 194 -11.30 24.72 33.55
N LYS A 195 -11.07 23.41 33.66
CA LYS A 195 -10.31 22.65 32.68
C LYS A 195 -11.24 22.20 31.58
N ILE A 196 -10.86 22.56 30.36
CA ILE A 196 -11.64 22.24 29.17
C ILE A 196 -11.41 20.79 28.79
N PRO A 197 -12.47 20.04 28.44
CA PRO A 197 -12.32 18.68 27.93
C PRO A 197 -11.58 18.72 26.59
N LYS A 198 -10.44 18.04 26.53
CA LYS A 198 -9.63 17.95 25.30
C LYS A 198 -10.30 17.05 24.25
N GLY A 199 -11.04 16.06 24.71
CA GLY A 199 -11.71 15.08 23.87
C GLY A 199 -13.08 14.67 24.38
N VAL A 200 -13.99 14.46 23.44
CA VAL A 200 -15.34 13.94 23.66
C VAL A 200 -15.48 12.64 22.86
N LEU A 201 -15.91 11.57 23.52
CA LEU A 201 -16.23 10.29 22.87
C LEU A 201 -17.75 10.10 22.82
N LEU A 202 -18.30 10.09 21.61
CA LEU A 202 -19.68 9.71 21.33
C LEU A 202 -19.75 8.20 21.12
N TYR A 203 -20.53 7.49 21.94
CA TYR A 203 -20.70 6.04 21.78
C TYR A 203 -22.16 5.64 21.78
N GLY A 204 -22.48 4.57 21.05
CA GLY A 204 -23.85 4.05 20.98
C GLY A 204 -24.09 3.26 19.71
N PRO A 205 -25.30 2.69 19.52
CA PRO A 205 -25.64 1.90 18.34
C PRO A 205 -25.39 2.64 17.03
N PRO A 206 -25.12 1.93 15.91
CA PRO A 206 -25.03 2.57 14.59
C PRO A 206 -26.37 3.23 14.23
N GLY A 207 -26.33 4.34 13.49
CA GLY A 207 -27.55 5.01 13.01
C GLY A 207 -28.25 5.92 14.01
N THR A 208 -27.71 6.16 15.21
CA THR A 208 -28.27 7.09 16.21
C THR A 208 -27.90 8.56 16.00
N GLY A 209 -27.14 8.89 14.95
CA GLY A 209 -26.85 10.28 14.60
C GLY A 209 -25.58 10.88 15.23
N LYS A 210 -24.63 10.08 15.70
CA LYS A 210 -23.33 10.54 16.25
C LYS A 210 -22.61 11.54 15.33
N THR A 211 -22.48 11.22 14.05
CA THR A 211 -21.84 12.10 13.05
C THR A 211 -22.66 13.38 12.81
N LEU A 212 -23.99 13.30 12.88
CA LEU A 212 -24.87 14.46 12.74
C LEU A 212 -24.73 15.40 13.94
N LEU A 213 -24.71 14.86 15.16
CA LEU A 213 -24.49 15.61 16.40
C LEU A 213 -23.15 16.37 16.36
N ALA A 214 -22.05 15.70 16.01
CA ALA A 214 -20.75 16.35 15.92
C ALA A 214 -20.73 17.51 14.90
N ARG A 215 -21.42 17.34 13.76
CA ARG A 215 -21.57 18.42 12.76
C ARG A 215 -22.47 19.55 13.25
N ALA A 216 -23.50 19.24 14.03
CA ALA A 216 -24.38 20.24 14.64
C ALA A 216 -23.63 21.15 15.62
N VAL A 217 -22.76 20.57 16.47
CA VAL A 217 -21.91 21.35 17.39
C VAL A 217 -21.02 22.33 16.63
N ALA A 218 -20.40 21.89 15.53
CA ALA A 218 -19.54 22.74 14.71
C ALA A 218 -20.32 23.86 14.01
N GLY A 219 -21.53 23.57 13.53
CA GLY A 219 -22.40 24.55 12.89
C GLY A 219 -22.95 25.59 13.86
N GLU A 220 -23.32 25.18 15.08
CA GLU A 220 -23.77 26.07 16.16
C GLU A 220 -22.64 26.96 16.67
N ALA A 221 -21.44 26.42 16.87
CA ALA A 221 -20.27 27.19 17.26
C ALA A 221 -19.67 28.02 16.11
N GLY A 222 -20.07 27.77 14.86
CA GLY A 222 -19.56 28.47 13.68
C GLY A 222 -18.06 28.24 13.43
N VAL A 223 -17.53 27.07 13.80
CA VAL A 223 -16.09 26.75 13.70
C VAL A 223 -15.79 25.75 12.58
N PRO A 224 -14.56 25.73 12.02
CA PRO A 224 -14.14 24.72 11.06
C PRO A 224 -14.27 23.29 11.60
N PHE A 225 -14.81 22.41 10.74
CA PHE A 225 -15.01 20.99 11.03
C PHE A 225 -14.09 20.13 10.15
N PHE A 226 -13.20 19.39 10.79
CA PHE A 226 -12.27 18.47 10.14
C PHE A 226 -12.71 17.03 10.38
N ALA A 227 -13.33 16.39 9.39
CA ALA A 227 -13.78 15.00 9.51
C ALA A 227 -12.82 14.03 8.84
N ILE A 228 -12.57 12.90 9.49
CA ILE A 228 -11.84 11.75 8.95
C ILE A 228 -12.42 10.46 9.50
N SER A 229 -12.38 9.37 8.72
CA SER A 229 -12.75 8.05 9.22
C SER A 229 -11.56 7.40 9.91
N GLY A 230 -11.78 6.68 11.01
CA GLY A 230 -10.76 5.91 11.71
C GLY A 230 -10.11 4.87 10.79
N SER A 231 -10.87 4.31 9.85
CA SER A 231 -10.35 3.39 8.84
C SER A 231 -9.41 4.06 7.83
N ASP A 232 -9.49 5.38 7.61
CA ASP A 232 -8.56 6.10 6.71
C ASP A 232 -7.14 6.19 7.28
N PHE A 233 -6.97 5.91 8.57
CA PHE A 233 -5.65 5.86 9.18
C PHE A 233 -4.94 4.53 9.00
N VAL A 234 -5.67 3.46 8.64
CA VAL A 234 -5.13 2.10 8.51
C VAL A 234 -4.71 1.85 7.07
N GLU A 235 -3.41 1.82 6.81
CA GLU A 235 -2.84 1.69 5.46
C GLU A 235 -1.84 0.52 5.37
N MET A 236 -1.54 0.08 4.14
CA MET A 236 -0.56 -1.00 3.91
C MET A 236 0.89 -0.59 4.20
N PHE A 237 1.16 0.72 4.26
CA PHE A 237 2.50 1.27 4.47
C PHE A 237 2.65 1.77 5.90
N VAL A 238 3.63 1.21 6.61
CA VAL A 238 3.96 1.60 7.99
C VAL A 238 4.28 3.09 8.07
N GLY A 239 3.72 3.77 9.07
CA GLY A 239 3.97 5.19 9.35
C GLY A 239 3.13 6.19 8.56
N VAL A 240 2.35 5.76 7.56
CA VAL A 240 1.45 6.66 6.82
C VAL A 240 0.31 7.15 7.71
N GLY A 241 -0.31 6.27 8.50
CA GLY A 241 -1.35 6.64 9.46
C GLY A 241 -0.88 7.70 10.47
N ALA A 242 0.28 7.47 11.09
CA ALA A 242 0.89 8.43 12.02
C ALA A 242 1.20 9.80 11.39
N SER A 243 1.65 9.84 10.12
CA SER A 243 1.84 11.13 9.43
C SER A 243 0.51 11.86 9.21
N ARG A 244 -0.55 11.16 8.81
CA ARG A 244 -1.89 11.76 8.63
C ARG A 244 -2.44 12.34 9.93
N VAL A 245 -2.22 11.64 11.06
CA VAL A 245 -2.59 12.13 12.38
C VAL A 245 -1.90 13.47 12.64
N ARG A 246 -0.57 13.56 12.48
CA ARG A 246 0.16 14.83 12.66
C ARG A 246 -0.37 15.95 11.74
N ASP A 247 -0.53 15.66 10.45
CA ASP A 247 -0.98 16.64 9.46
C ASP A 247 -2.40 17.13 9.76
N LEU A 248 -3.30 16.27 10.26
CA LEU A 248 -4.65 16.60 10.69
C LEU A 248 -4.61 17.56 11.88
N PHE A 249 -3.83 17.23 12.90
CA PHE A 249 -3.68 18.05 14.09
C PHE A 249 -3.03 19.40 13.80
N GLU A 250 -2.01 19.45 12.93
CA GLU A 250 -1.37 20.70 12.49
C GLU A 250 -2.35 21.61 11.74
N GLN A 251 -3.14 21.05 10.82
CA GLN A 251 -4.16 21.81 10.09
C GLN A 251 -5.25 22.36 11.01
N ALA A 252 -5.72 21.56 11.97
CA ALA A 252 -6.72 22.02 12.93
C ALA A 252 -6.17 23.14 13.82
N LYS A 253 -4.94 23.01 14.33
CA LYS A 253 -4.25 24.05 15.12
C LYS A 253 -4.10 25.36 14.33
N ALA A 254 -3.76 25.28 13.05
CA ALA A 254 -3.66 26.46 12.18
C ALA A 254 -5.00 27.16 11.91
N ASN A 255 -6.13 26.50 12.17
CA ASN A 255 -7.49 27.02 11.97
C ASN A 255 -8.28 27.14 13.27
N ALA A 256 -7.61 27.14 14.43
CA ALA A 256 -8.26 27.24 15.72
C ALA A 256 -9.06 28.57 15.89
N PRO A 257 -10.22 28.56 16.57
CA PRO A 257 -10.87 27.41 17.19
C PRO A 257 -11.47 26.45 16.15
N ALA A 258 -11.35 25.13 16.36
CA ALA A 258 -11.77 24.12 15.38
C ALA A 258 -12.15 22.79 16.03
N ILE A 259 -12.97 22.00 15.34
CA ILE A 259 -13.35 20.65 15.76
C ILE A 259 -12.71 19.62 14.83
N ILE A 260 -12.04 18.63 15.41
CA ILE A 260 -11.62 17.41 14.71
C ILE A 260 -12.63 16.32 15.03
N PHE A 261 -13.24 15.72 14.01
CA PHE A 261 -14.13 14.58 14.14
C PHE A 261 -13.50 13.32 13.56
N ILE A 262 -13.42 12.27 14.39
CA ILE A 262 -12.97 10.94 13.96
C ILE A 262 -14.12 9.95 14.10
N ASP A 263 -14.68 9.52 12.98
CA ASP A 263 -15.68 8.44 12.99
C ASP A 263 -14.98 7.08 13.09
N GLU A 264 -15.68 6.04 13.55
CA GLU A 264 -15.14 4.67 13.66
C GLU A 264 -13.73 4.61 14.31
N ILE A 265 -13.54 5.33 15.43
CA ILE A 265 -12.25 5.39 16.14
C ILE A 265 -11.76 3.99 16.56
N ASP A 266 -12.67 3.01 16.68
CA ASP A 266 -12.35 1.62 16.96
C ASP A 266 -11.53 0.92 15.88
N ALA A 267 -11.45 1.47 14.66
CA ALA A 267 -10.54 0.97 13.63
C ALA A 267 -9.06 1.10 14.02
N VAL A 268 -8.68 2.19 14.70
CA VAL A 268 -7.31 2.48 15.16
C VAL A 268 -7.14 2.29 16.67
N GLY A 269 -8.20 2.50 17.45
CA GLY A 269 -8.17 2.52 18.90
C GLY A 269 -8.42 1.16 19.55
N ARG A 270 -8.49 0.07 18.79
CA ARG A 270 -8.77 -1.26 19.35
C ARG A 270 -7.62 -1.77 20.22
N HIS A 271 -7.92 -2.20 21.44
CA HIS A 271 -6.94 -2.82 22.34
C HIS A 271 -6.39 -4.12 21.73
N ARG A 272 -5.06 -4.28 21.78
CA ARG A 272 -4.38 -5.49 21.28
C ARG A 272 -4.70 -6.72 22.13
N GLY A 273 -4.74 -7.87 21.46
CA GLY A 273 -4.45 -9.19 22.06
C GLY A 273 -3.10 -9.69 21.56
N ALA A 274 -2.40 -10.51 22.34
CA ALA A 274 -1.06 -11.03 22.03
C ALA A 274 -1.07 -11.89 20.74
N GLY A 275 -0.89 -11.28 19.57
CA GLY A 275 -0.80 -11.98 18.28
C GLY A 275 0.49 -11.61 17.56
N LEU A 276 1.40 -12.58 17.38
CA LEU A 276 2.60 -12.43 16.56
C LEU A 276 2.20 -12.24 15.08
N GLY A 277 2.28 -11.02 14.57
CA GLY A 277 2.10 -10.72 13.15
C GLY A 277 2.24 -9.23 12.85
N GLY A 278 3.20 -8.87 11.98
CA GLY A 278 3.65 -7.50 11.68
C GLY A 278 2.66 -6.55 10.99
N GLY A 279 1.36 -6.89 10.93
CA GLY A 279 0.29 -5.92 10.59
C GLY A 279 -0.12 -5.05 11.76
N HIS A 280 0.35 -5.35 12.98
CA HIS A 280 -0.03 -4.64 14.18
C HIS A 280 0.79 -3.36 14.44
N ASP A 281 1.97 -3.21 13.84
CA ASP A 281 2.90 -2.12 14.18
C ASP A 281 2.39 -0.76 13.68
N GLU A 282 1.69 -0.75 12.55
CA GLU A 282 1.15 0.47 11.95
C GLU A 282 -0.01 1.06 12.77
N ARG A 283 -0.93 0.22 13.24
CA ARG A 283 -2.07 0.67 14.07
C ARG A 283 -1.60 1.18 15.42
N GLU A 284 -0.68 0.45 16.06
CA GLU A 284 -0.13 0.86 17.36
C GLU A 284 0.69 2.16 17.24
N GLN A 285 1.49 2.30 16.18
CA GLN A 285 2.20 3.54 15.91
C GLN A 285 1.23 4.72 15.70
N THR A 286 0.16 4.49 14.94
CA THR A 286 -0.84 5.53 14.66
C THR A 286 -1.65 5.90 15.89
N LEU A 287 -2.05 4.92 16.70
CA LEU A 287 -2.69 5.14 18.00
C LEU A 287 -1.78 5.94 18.93
N ASN A 288 -0.52 5.53 19.09
CA ASN A 288 0.44 6.24 19.94
C ASN A 288 0.67 7.67 19.46
N GLN A 289 0.74 7.91 18.15
CA GLN A 289 0.84 9.25 17.61
C GLN A 289 -0.39 10.10 17.96
N MET A 290 -1.59 9.52 17.91
CA MET A 290 -2.81 10.20 18.32
C MET A 290 -2.78 10.56 19.81
N LEU A 291 -2.33 9.65 20.67
CA LEU A 291 -2.15 9.92 22.10
C LEU A 291 -1.16 11.06 22.36
N VAL A 292 -0.04 11.09 21.63
CA VAL A 292 0.96 12.17 21.73
C VAL A 292 0.37 13.51 21.31
N GLU A 293 -0.41 13.57 20.22
CA GLU A 293 -1.06 14.81 19.79
C GLU A 293 -2.14 15.27 20.79
N MET A 294 -2.90 14.34 21.37
CA MET A 294 -3.91 14.63 22.40
C MET A 294 -3.28 15.18 23.69
N ASP A 295 -2.21 14.53 24.18
CA ASP A 295 -1.50 14.95 25.37
C ASP A 295 -0.77 16.29 25.13
N GLY A 296 -0.25 16.48 23.91
CA GLY A 296 0.49 17.66 23.46
C GLY A 296 -0.36 18.92 23.22
N PHE A 297 -1.69 18.85 23.35
CA PHE A 297 -2.52 20.04 23.35
C PHE A 297 -2.33 20.88 24.61
N ASP A 298 -1.97 22.14 24.40
CA ASP A 298 -2.17 23.16 25.41
C ASP A 298 -3.65 23.53 25.48
N VAL A 299 -4.18 23.75 26.68
CA VAL A 299 -5.61 24.02 26.95
C VAL A 299 -6.06 25.33 26.26
N THR A 300 -5.09 26.15 25.86
CA THR A 300 -5.24 27.44 25.17
C THR A 300 -5.54 27.33 23.67
N GLY A 301 -5.31 26.17 23.05
CA GLY A 301 -5.31 26.01 21.59
C GLY A 301 -6.68 25.99 20.91
N GLY A 302 -7.78 25.96 21.65
CA GLY A 302 -9.15 26.04 21.10
C GLY A 302 -9.54 24.93 20.12
N VAL A 303 -8.80 23.81 20.09
CA VAL A 303 -9.11 22.64 19.26
C VAL A 303 -9.73 21.54 20.12
N ILE A 304 -10.87 21.02 19.69
CA ILE A 304 -11.58 19.93 20.40
C ILE A 304 -11.63 18.70 19.51
N LEU A 305 -11.28 17.55 20.09
CA LEU A 305 -11.38 16.26 19.43
C LEU A 305 -12.71 15.58 19.79
N ILE A 306 -13.56 15.32 18.80
CA ILE A 306 -14.76 14.50 18.96
C ILE A 306 -14.53 13.18 18.23
N ALA A 307 -14.70 12.05 18.91
CA ALA A 307 -14.61 10.73 18.28
C ALA A 307 -15.94 9.99 18.40
N ALA A 308 -16.27 9.16 17.41
CA ALA A 308 -17.45 8.31 17.45
C ALA A 308 -17.07 6.83 17.39
N THR A 309 -17.75 6.00 18.18
CA THR A 309 -17.63 4.54 18.13
C THR A 309 -18.98 3.85 18.29
N ASN A 310 -19.11 2.66 17.70
CA ASN A 310 -20.22 1.76 17.99
C ASN A 310 -19.84 0.71 19.05
N ARG A 311 -18.56 0.63 19.41
CA ARG A 311 -17.97 -0.43 20.23
C ARG A 311 -16.98 0.14 21.25
N PRO A 312 -17.47 0.80 22.32
CA PRO A 312 -16.59 1.37 23.34
C PRO A 312 -15.84 0.29 24.13
N ASP A 313 -16.36 -0.94 24.17
CA ASP A 313 -15.82 -2.10 24.89
C ASP A 313 -14.46 -2.59 24.37
N ILE A 314 -14.17 -2.39 23.09
CA ILE A 314 -12.93 -2.86 22.47
C ILE A 314 -11.84 -1.78 22.40
N LEU A 315 -12.14 -0.55 22.83
CA LEU A 315 -11.19 0.55 22.79
C LEU A 315 -10.07 0.36 23.82
N ASP A 316 -8.88 0.83 23.47
CA ASP A 316 -7.75 0.88 24.38
C ASP A 316 -8.08 1.81 25.57
N PRO A 317 -8.03 1.32 26.82
CA PRO A 317 -8.28 2.15 27.99
C PRO A 317 -7.38 3.38 28.08
N ALA A 318 -6.23 3.38 27.41
CA ALA A 318 -5.36 4.55 27.30
C ALA A 318 -6.09 5.75 26.68
N LEU A 319 -6.98 5.55 25.70
CA LEU A 319 -7.77 6.63 25.09
C LEU A 319 -8.77 7.26 26.05
N LEU A 320 -9.27 6.48 27.02
CA LEU A 320 -10.31 6.88 27.97
C LEU A 320 -9.75 7.49 29.28
N ARG A 321 -8.42 7.64 29.38
CA ARG A 321 -7.80 8.23 30.57
C ARG A 321 -8.04 9.75 30.61
N PRO A 322 -8.11 10.34 31.82
CA PRO A 322 -8.17 11.79 31.98
C PRO A 322 -7.02 12.52 31.25
N GLY A 323 -7.34 13.63 30.59
CA GLY A 323 -6.51 14.37 29.64
C GLY A 323 -6.71 13.98 28.16
N ARG A 324 -7.60 13.03 27.85
CA ARG A 324 -7.83 12.49 26.49
C ARG A 324 -9.33 12.54 26.16
N PHE A 325 -10.02 11.40 26.04
CA PHE A 325 -11.48 11.39 25.96
C PHE A 325 -12.11 11.48 27.35
N ASP A 326 -12.05 12.70 27.89
CA ASP A 326 -12.49 13.01 29.26
C ASP A 326 -14.01 12.99 29.40
N ARG A 327 -14.70 13.40 28.34
CA ARG A 327 -16.17 13.35 28.25
C ARG A 327 -16.58 12.15 27.42
N GLN A 328 -17.46 11.33 27.97
CA GLN A 328 -18.04 10.19 27.28
C GLN A 328 -19.56 10.40 27.27
N ILE A 329 -20.12 10.53 26.07
CA ILE A 329 -21.54 10.84 25.88
C ILE A 329 -22.19 9.66 25.18
N ALA A 330 -23.16 9.05 25.84
CA ALA A 330 -23.98 8.00 25.25
C ALA A 330 -24.98 8.61 24.27
N VAL A 331 -25.01 8.09 23.04
CA VAL A 331 -26.01 8.43 22.03
C VAL A 331 -26.89 7.20 21.82
N GLU A 332 -27.92 7.11 22.65
CA GLU A 332 -28.83 5.98 22.71
C GLU A 332 -29.86 5.98 21.57
N SER A 333 -30.60 4.88 21.45
CA SER A 333 -31.71 4.79 20.52
C SER A 333 -32.87 5.69 20.99
N PRO A 334 -33.58 6.36 20.06
CA PRO A 334 -34.63 7.30 20.42
C PRO A 334 -35.84 6.63 21.09
N ASP A 335 -36.40 7.33 22.07
CA ASP A 335 -37.67 6.98 22.71
C ASP A 335 -38.87 7.25 21.78
N LEU A 336 -40.10 7.02 22.23
CA LEU A 336 -41.29 7.24 21.40
C LEU A 336 -41.40 8.71 20.93
N ILE A 337 -41.13 9.65 21.83
CA ILE A 337 -41.22 11.08 21.54
C ILE A 337 -40.13 11.48 20.55
N GLY A 338 -38.89 11.02 20.78
CA GLY A 338 -37.75 11.19 19.91
C GLY A 338 -37.98 10.63 18.52
N ARG A 339 -38.53 9.42 18.38
CA ARG A 339 -38.86 8.84 17.07
C ARG A 339 -39.89 9.68 16.30
N ALA A 340 -40.92 10.17 16.99
CA ALA A 340 -41.90 11.06 16.36
C ALA A 340 -41.27 12.38 15.90
N ALA A 341 -40.36 12.95 16.70
CA ALA A 341 -39.62 14.16 16.35
C ALA A 341 -38.67 13.93 15.16
N ILE A 342 -37.94 12.80 15.13
CA ILE A 342 -37.08 12.40 14.01
C ILE A 342 -37.88 12.25 12.72
N LEU A 343 -39.03 11.58 12.78
CA LEU A 343 -39.94 11.47 11.63
C LEU A 343 -40.44 12.84 11.15
N LYS A 344 -40.69 13.78 12.08
CA LYS A 344 -41.07 15.15 11.74
C LYS A 344 -39.95 15.91 11.01
N VAL A 345 -38.70 15.75 11.44
CA VAL A 345 -37.54 16.36 10.76
C VAL A 345 -37.36 15.75 9.36
N HIS A 346 -37.40 14.42 9.24
CA HIS A 346 -37.20 13.75 7.94
C HIS A 346 -38.40 13.79 6.98
N SER A 347 -39.57 14.22 7.46
CA SER A 347 -40.72 14.52 6.60
C SER A 347 -40.71 15.95 6.07
N ALA A 348 -39.88 16.84 6.62
CA ALA A 348 -39.73 18.19 6.11
C ALA A 348 -39.29 18.15 4.63
N GLY A 349 -40.11 18.75 3.75
CA GLY A 349 -39.88 18.74 2.30
C GLY A 349 -40.46 17.54 1.55
N LYS A 350 -41.07 16.56 2.24
CA LYS A 350 -41.78 15.45 1.59
C LYS A 350 -43.29 15.73 1.51
N PRO A 351 -43.94 15.50 0.36
CA PRO A 351 -45.39 15.68 0.24
C PRO A 351 -46.13 14.54 0.92
N LEU A 352 -46.52 14.73 2.19
CA LEU A 352 -47.35 13.78 2.94
C LEU A 352 -48.84 14.07 2.72
N ALA A 353 -49.66 13.02 2.65
CA ALA A 353 -51.11 13.15 2.71
C ALA A 353 -51.55 13.61 4.11
N ALA A 354 -52.70 14.29 4.18
CA ALA A 354 -53.18 14.94 5.41
C ALA A 354 -53.58 13.93 6.52
N ASP A 355 -53.78 12.67 6.16
CA ASP A 355 -54.17 11.58 7.06
C ASP A 355 -52.97 10.79 7.62
N VAL A 356 -51.74 11.15 7.25
CA VAL A 356 -50.52 10.52 7.76
C VAL A 356 -50.23 10.99 9.19
N ASP A 357 -50.39 10.08 10.15
CA ASP A 357 -50.02 10.29 11.55
C ASP A 357 -48.63 9.71 11.86
N LEU A 358 -47.62 10.59 11.93
CA LEU A 358 -46.23 10.22 12.27
C LEU A 358 -46.09 9.64 13.67
N VAL A 359 -46.97 9.99 14.61
CA VAL A 359 -46.95 9.43 15.98
C VAL A 359 -47.38 7.96 15.95
N SER A 360 -48.38 7.62 15.14
CA SER A 360 -48.78 6.23 14.90
C SER A 360 -47.65 5.43 14.26
N VAL A 361 -46.92 6.00 13.29
CA VAL A 361 -45.73 5.36 12.71
C VAL A 361 -44.67 5.12 13.78
N ALA A 362 -44.34 6.11 14.62
CA ALA A 362 -43.36 5.98 15.70
C ALA A 362 -43.70 4.88 16.73
N ARG A 363 -45.00 4.62 16.96
CA ARG A 363 -45.47 3.50 17.82
C ARG A 363 -45.25 2.14 17.18
N ARG A 364 -45.30 2.05 15.85
CA ARG A 364 -45.11 0.80 15.08
C ARG A 364 -43.65 0.46 14.82
N THR A 365 -42.72 1.36 15.14
CA THR A 365 -41.28 1.21 14.90
C THR A 365 -40.46 1.16 16.21
N PRO A 366 -40.76 0.28 17.18
CA PRO A 366 -39.95 0.17 18.39
C PRO A 366 -38.53 -0.32 18.05
N GLY A 367 -37.52 0.28 18.70
CA GLY A 367 -36.12 -0.08 18.51
C GLY A 367 -35.46 0.48 17.25
N PHE A 368 -36.20 1.20 16.40
CA PHE A 368 -35.65 1.82 15.20
C PHE A 368 -34.75 3.01 15.57
N THR A 369 -33.61 3.09 14.89
CA THR A 369 -32.67 4.21 15.00
C THR A 369 -33.10 5.39 14.13
N GLY A 370 -32.43 6.54 14.28
CA GLY A 370 -32.71 7.70 13.43
C GLY A 370 -32.51 7.40 11.94
N ALA A 371 -31.46 6.65 11.60
CA ALA A 371 -31.19 6.19 10.25
C ALA A 371 -32.29 5.26 9.72
N ASP A 372 -32.80 4.34 10.54
CA ASP A 372 -33.89 3.44 10.15
C ASP A 372 -35.18 4.22 9.85
N LEU A 373 -35.51 5.21 10.68
CA LEU A 373 -36.69 6.07 10.49
C LEU A 373 -36.58 6.95 9.23
N ALA A 374 -35.39 7.50 8.98
CA ALA A 374 -35.11 8.23 7.75
C ALA A 374 -35.30 7.33 6.53
N ASN A 375 -34.85 6.08 6.63
CA ASN A 375 -35.00 5.08 5.56
C ASN A 375 -36.47 4.69 5.34
N VAL A 376 -37.27 4.51 6.40
CA VAL A 376 -38.72 4.24 6.28
C VAL A 376 -39.42 5.32 5.45
N LEU A 377 -39.19 6.60 5.77
CA LEU A 377 -39.77 7.70 5.00
C LEU A 377 -39.20 7.81 3.58
N ASN A 378 -37.97 7.36 3.35
CA ASN A 378 -37.37 7.36 2.02
C ASN A 378 -37.97 6.26 1.13
N GLU A 379 -38.11 5.06 1.67
CA GLU A 379 -38.77 3.93 0.99
C GLU A 379 -40.24 4.22 0.69
N ALA A 380 -40.96 4.86 1.63
CA ALA A 380 -42.32 5.32 1.39
C ALA A 380 -42.39 6.27 0.17
N ALA A 381 -41.49 7.26 0.09
CA ALA A 381 -41.44 8.17 -1.05
C ALA A 381 -41.11 7.48 -2.38
N LEU A 382 -40.19 6.50 -2.37
CA LEU A 382 -39.84 5.72 -3.55
C LEU A 382 -41.00 4.80 -4.01
N LEU A 383 -41.73 4.21 -3.06
CA LEU A 383 -42.95 3.44 -3.31
C LEU A 383 -44.02 4.30 -3.98
N THR A 384 -44.31 5.47 -3.42
CA THR A 384 -45.27 6.44 -3.98
C THR A 384 -44.88 6.88 -5.38
N ALA A 385 -43.59 7.17 -5.62
CA ALA A 385 -43.10 7.57 -6.94
C ALA A 385 -43.25 6.42 -7.98
N ARG A 386 -43.04 5.17 -7.56
CA ARG A 386 -43.19 3.98 -8.41
C ARG A 386 -44.64 3.70 -8.81
N THR A 387 -45.60 3.99 -7.94
CA THR A 387 -47.04 3.87 -8.24
C THR A 387 -47.58 5.06 -9.04
N GLY A 388 -46.78 6.10 -9.25
CA GLY A 388 -47.16 7.31 -9.98
C GLY A 388 -47.95 8.32 -9.14
N ASN A 389 -48.02 8.12 -7.82
CA ASN A 389 -48.68 9.03 -6.89
C ASN A 389 -47.79 10.25 -6.58
N GLN A 390 -48.41 11.37 -6.19
CA GLN A 390 -47.69 12.61 -5.84
C GLN A 390 -47.64 12.90 -4.33
N LEU A 391 -48.50 12.23 -3.55
CA LEU A 391 -48.57 12.35 -2.10
C LEU A 391 -48.26 10.99 -1.47
N ILE A 392 -47.44 10.99 -0.43
CA ILE A 392 -47.14 9.80 0.37
C ILE A 392 -48.32 9.61 1.34
N ASP A 393 -49.09 8.56 1.13
CA ASP A 393 -50.22 8.16 1.94
C ASP A 393 -49.82 7.11 2.99
N LYS A 394 -50.83 6.59 3.71
CA LYS A 394 -50.65 5.65 4.81
C LYS A 394 -50.47 4.18 4.35
N ASP A 395 -50.99 3.85 3.17
CA ASP A 395 -51.03 2.49 2.60
C ASP A 395 -49.73 2.15 1.85
#